data_AF-A0A955IVF3-F1
#
_entry.id   AF-A0A955IVF3-F1
#
_cell.length_a   1.000
_cell.length_b   1.000
_cell.length_c   1.000
_cell.angle_alpha   90.00
_cell.angle_beta   90.00
_cell.angle_gamma   90.00
#
_symmetry.space_group_name_H-M   'P 1'
#
loop_
_entity.id
_entity.type
_entity.pdbx_description
1 polymer ?
#
loop_
_entity_poly.entity_id
_entity_poly.type
_entity_poly.pdbx_seq_one_letter_code
_entity_poly.pdbx_strand_id
1 'polypeptide(L)' 'MFSWWSDLSPALRYGVAIGMIVISAIIFLFGYFWPWGFGIGIVLLLFAGPSQSEKNEYHF' A
#
# COMPACT_ATOMS: atom_id res chain seq x y z
N MET A 1 7.24 -16.03 2.91
CA MET A 1 7.58 -15.60 1.53
C MET A 1 7.15 -14.15 1.24
N PHE A 2 7.12 -13.27 2.26
CA PHE A 2 6.79 -11.83 2.16
C PHE A 2 7.84 -10.95 2.89
N SER A 3 9.04 -11.47 3.17
CA SER A 3 10.06 -10.72 3.92
C SER A 3 10.42 -9.40 3.25
N TRP A 4 10.51 -9.41 1.91
CA TRP A 4 10.83 -8.20 1.14
C TRP A 4 9.81 -7.08 1.33
N TRP A 5 8.50 -7.39 1.39
CA TRP A 5 7.47 -6.39 1.66
C TRP A 5 7.50 -5.93 3.12
N SER A 6 7.81 -6.83 4.07
CA SER A 6 7.94 -6.49 5.50
C SER A 6 9.23 -5.75 5.86
N ASP A 7 10.21 -5.69 4.97
CA ASP A 7 11.45 -4.92 5.14
C ASP A 7 11.35 -3.50 4.54
N LEU A 8 10.32 -3.22 3.74
CA LEU A 8 10.06 -1.87 3.23
C LEU A 8 9.60 -0.94 4.35
N SER A 9 10.05 0.32 4.33
CA SER A 9 9.49 1.33 5.25
C SER A 9 7.97 1.47 5.02
N PRO A 10 7.18 1.69 6.08
CA PRO A 10 5.73 1.76 6.04
C PRO A 10 5.31 2.96 5.20
N ALA A 11 6.10 4.04 5.18
CA ALA A 11 5.92 5.16 4.26
C ALA A 11 5.92 4.70 2.79
N LEU A 12 6.81 3.78 2.40
CA LEU A 12 6.83 3.24 1.04
C LEU A 12 5.62 2.33 0.78
N ARG A 13 5.21 1.53 1.78
CA ARG A 13 4.01 0.66 1.66
C ARG A 13 2.74 1.47 1.49
N TYR A 14 2.56 2.51 2.30
CA TYR A 14 1.46 3.47 2.16
C TYR A 14 1.55 4.20 0.82
N GLY A 15 2.75 4.61 0.39
CA GLY A 15 2.96 5.27 -0.90
C GLY A 15 2.53 4.41 -2.09
N VAL A 16 2.89 3.13 -2.12
CA VAL A 16 2.50 2.19 -3.18
C VAL A 16 0.99 1.94 -3.16
N ALA A 17 0.41 1.73 -1.97
CA ALA A 17 -1.03 1.51 -1.82
C ALA A 17 -1.85 2.72 -2.29
N ILE A 18 -1.49 3.92 -1.84
CA ILE A 18 -2.13 5.17 -2.25
C ILE A 18 -1.92 5.42 -3.75
N GLY A 19 -0.70 5.20 -4.25
CA GLY A 19 -0.37 5.34 -5.67
C GLY A 19 -1.27 4.47 -6.56
N MET A 20 -1.50 3.21 -6.19
CA MET A 20 -2.43 2.35 -6.92
C MET A 20 -3.87 2.88 -6.92
N ILE A 21 -4.36 3.37 -5.79
CA ILE A 21 -5.72 3.94 -5.70
C ILE A 21 -5.82 5.20 -6.57
N VAL A 22 -4.82 6.07 -6.51
CA VAL A 22 -4.77 7.31 -7.30
C VAL A 22 -4.70 7.01 -8.79
N ILE A 23 -3.85 6.09 -9.23
CA ILE A 23 -3.77 5.68 -10.64
C ILE A 23 -5.12 5.10 -11.10
N SER A 24 -5.74 4.26 -10.27
CA SER A 24 -7.06 3.70 -10.58
C SER A 24 -8.14 4.78 -10.68
N ALA A 25 -8.08 5.80 -9.83
CA ALA A 25 -8.97 6.95 -9.88
C ALA A 25 -8.73 7.82 -11.13
N ILE A 26 -7.47 8.03 -11.52
CA ILE A 26 -7.14 8.75 -12.76
C ILE A 26 -7.70 7.99 -13.96
N ILE A 27 -7.47 6.68 -14.05
CA ILE A 27 -7.99 5.84 -15.14
C ILE A 27 -9.53 5.87 -15.18
N PHE A 28 -10.17 5.89 -14.01
CA PHE A 28 -11.62 6.05 -13.90
C PHE A 28 -12.12 7.40 -14.44
N LEU A 29 -11.40 8.49 -14.18
CA LEU A 29 -11.71 9.82 -14.74
C LEU A 29 -11.62 9.86 -16.27
N PHE A 30 -10.80 9.01 -16.88
CA PHE A 30 -10.74 8.82 -18.33
C PHE A 30 -11.80 7.86 -18.89
N GLY A 31 -12.74 7.41 -18.06
CA GLY A 31 -13.87 6.57 -18.48
C GLY A 31 -13.58 5.06 -18.49
N TYR A 32 -12.41 4.63 -17.99
CA TYR A 32 -12.08 3.21 -17.89
C TYR A 32 -12.18 2.75 -16.43
N PHE A 33 -13.16 1.90 -16.12
CA PHE A 33 -13.32 1.40 -14.76
C PHE A 33 -12.41 0.18 -14.53
N TRP A 34 -11.37 0.36 -13.72
CA TRP A 34 -10.47 -0.71 -13.31
C TRP A 34 -10.66 -1.08 -11.83
N PRO A 35 -11.69 -1.89 -11.50
CA PRO A 35 -12.04 -2.22 -10.12
C PRO A 35 -10.93 -2.98 -9.38
N TRP A 36 -10.12 -3.75 -10.11
CA TRP A 36 -8.99 -4.49 -9.55
C TRP A 36 -7.91 -3.57 -8.98
N GLY A 37 -7.64 -2.42 -9.62
CA GLY A 37 -6.66 -1.46 -9.13
C GLY A 37 -7.09 -0.84 -7.78
N PHE A 38 -8.38 -0.54 -7.63
CA PHE A 38 -8.96 -0.11 -6.35
C PHE A 38 -8.90 -1.23 -5.30
N GLY A 39 -9.33 -2.44 -5.65
CA GLY A 39 -9.35 -3.58 -4.73
C GLY A 39 -7.97 -3.92 -4.19
N ILE A 40 -6.97 -4.04 -5.08
CA ILE A 40 -5.58 -4.32 -4.69
C ILE A 40 -4.99 -3.15 -3.90
N GLY A 41 -5.25 -1.90 -4.30
CA GLY A 41 -4.79 -0.72 -3.56
C GLY A 41 -5.32 -0.66 -2.13
N ILE A 42 -6.62 -0.95 -1.92
CA ILE A 42 -7.24 -1.00 -0.59
C ILE A 42 -6.64 -2.13 0.25
N VAL A 43 -6.47 -3.33 -0.33
CA VAL A 43 -5.85 -4.46 0.37
C VAL A 43 -4.43 -4.10 0.80
N LEU A 44 -3.62 -3.54 -0.11
CA LEU A 44 -2.26 -3.10 0.22
C LEU A 44 -2.26 -2.04 1.33
N LEU A 45 -3.24 -1.14 1.37
CA LEU A 45 -3.36 -0.11 2.40
C LEU A 45 -3.69 -0.70 3.78
N LEU A 46 -4.57 -1.71 3.83
CA LEU A 46 -4.90 -2.44 5.06
C LEU A 46 -3.70 -3.23 5.59
N PHE A 47 -2.85 -3.75 4.70
CA PHE A 47 -1.63 -4.48 5.06
C PHE A 47 -0.36 -3.59 5.10
N ALA A 48 -0.49 -2.27 4.92
CA ALA A 48 0.62 -1.32 5.02
C ALA A 48 0.95 -0.93 6.47
N GLY A 49 0.20 -1.46 7.45
CA GLY A 49 0.42 -1.19 8.86
C GLY A 49 1.85 -1.56 9.34
N PRO A 50 2.32 -0.92 10.42
CA PRO A 50 3.68 -1.07 10.92
C PRO A 50 3.97 -2.52 11.30
N SER A 51 5.11 -3.03 10.85
CA SER A 51 5.55 -4.39 11.18
C SER A 51 6.01 -4.48 12.64
N GLN A 52 6.04 -5.69 13.21
CA GLN A 52 6.52 -5.91 14.58
C GLN A 52 7.99 -5.46 14.79
N SER A 53 8.82 -5.43 13.75
CA SER A 53 10.20 -4.91 13.88
C SER A 53 10.23 -3.40 14.08
N GLU A 54 9.37 -2.64 13.39
CA GLU A 54 9.28 -1.19 13.57
C GLU A 54 8.68 -0.78 14.91
N LYS A 55 7.75 -1.58 15.46
CA LYS A 55 7.24 -1.34 16.81
C LYS A 55 8.29 -1.56 17.90
N ASN A 56 9.26 -2.43 17.65
CA ASN A 56 10.36 -2.71 18.59
C ASN A 56 11.55 -1.74 18.46
N GLU A 57 11.67 -0.99 17.36
CA GLU A 57 12.73 0.02 17.20
C GLU A 57 12.42 1.37 17.90
N TYR A 58 11.20 1.58 18.40
CA TYR A 58 10.82 2.78 19.16
C TYR A 58 11.10 2.70 20.68
N HIS A 59 11.95 1.77 21.12
CA HIS A 59 12.43 1.69 22.50
C HIS A 59 13.96 1.75 22.52
N PHE A 60 14.52 2.95 22.36
CA PHE A 60 15.89 3.28 22.76
C PHE A 60 15.88 4.50 23.68
#